data_AF-A0A367F626-F1
#
_entry.id   AF-A0A367F626-F1
#
_cell.length_a   1.000
_cell.length_b   1.000
_cell.length_c   1.000
_cell.angle_alpha   90.00
_cell.angle_beta   90.00
_cell.angle_gamma   90.00
#
_symmetry.space_group_name_H-M   'P 1'
#
loop_
_entity.id
_entity.type
_entity.pdbx_description
1 polymer ?
#
loop_
_entity_poly.entity_id
_entity_poly.type
_entity_poly.pdbx_seq_one_letter_code
_entity_poly.pdbx_strand_id
1 'polypeptide(L)'
;MVIVATLSAIASNVFEIAHQVETSVAGAATTGDLVLTIAFCALFGFFAEMLRAGRQWGRVLLTIFTSLGIAFTGAGLLQIGGRPLVGPLQGGLAVVSLVTSVAGLVLLFVPSANRWMAQVRGTARTIPQRMRKAVLTTHVAISVGWLGLVTGMFAMSVAGATTGSAEQQAAMYRTMSLLDEIFLGMTSMFALITGITVSAGTKWGLMRRRWVTVKFFVTMGVMMLGFGVIHQYILEANELVEAGAAVRGAELNRVGWSMAGSAALALCSLVFMTAVSTYKPWGPTRWGRRHTSKTAR
;
A
#
# COMPACT_ATOMS: atom_id res chain seq x y z
N MET A 1 10.94 -19.85 -3.70
CA MET A 1 11.38 -18.88 -2.67
C MET A 1 10.36 -17.76 -2.50
N VAL A 2 10.15 -16.85 -3.47
CA VAL A 2 9.03 -15.88 -3.40
C VAL A 2 7.70 -16.60 -3.22
N ILE A 3 7.41 -17.59 -4.08
CA ILE A 3 6.21 -18.44 -3.97
C ILE A 3 6.12 -19.14 -2.60
N VAL A 4 7.23 -19.52 -1.98
CA VAL A 4 7.24 -20.22 -0.68
C VAL A 4 6.96 -19.24 0.47
N ALA A 5 7.61 -18.08 0.49
CA ALA A 5 7.31 -17.02 1.47
C ALA A 5 5.86 -16.54 1.34
N THR A 6 5.38 -16.43 0.10
CA THR A 6 3.99 -16.07 -0.20
C THR A 6 3.02 -17.17 0.24
N LEU A 7 3.30 -18.45 -0.01
CA LEU A 7 2.48 -19.57 0.46
C LEU A 7 2.48 -19.69 1.99
N SER A 8 3.60 -19.42 2.66
CA SER A 8 3.66 -19.38 4.13
C SER A 8 2.87 -18.20 4.71
N ALA A 9 2.90 -17.03 4.07
CA ALA A 9 2.06 -15.89 4.44
C ALA A 9 0.56 -16.18 4.19
N ILE A 10 0.22 -16.85 3.09
CA ILE A 10 -1.13 -17.34 2.81
C ILE A 10 -1.58 -18.31 3.90
N ALA A 11 -0.76 -19.31 4.23
CA ALA A 11 -1.08 -20.27 5.27
C ALA A 11 -1.29 -19.56 6.62
N SER A 12 -0.41 -18.64 6.99
CA SER A 12 -0.54 -17.83 8.22
C SER A 12 -1.87 -17.07 8.26
N ASN A 13 -2.24 -16.38 7.17
CA ASN A 13 -3.49 -15.64 7.09
C ASN A 13 -4.71 -16.57 7.07
N VAL A 14 -4.65 -17.71 6.39
CA VAL A 14 -5.74 -18.70 6.36
C VAL A 14 -5.99 -19.32 7.73
N PHE A 15 -4.94 -19.62 8.50
CA PHE A 15 -5.08 -20.13 9.87
C PHE A 15 -5.61 -19.07 10.83
N GLU A 16 -5.19 -17.81 10.67
CA GLU A 16 -5.73 -16.68 11.43
C GLU A 16 -7.22 -16.49 11.16
N ILE A 17 -7.63 -16.60 9.90
CA ILE A 17 -9.03 -16.53 9.48
C ILE A 17 -9.84 -17.71 10.01
N ALA A 18 -9.29 -18.93 9.97
CA ALA A 18 -9.93 -20.10 10.55
C ALA A 18 -10.16 -19.90 12.06
N HIS A 19 -9.20 -19.30 12.76
CA HIS A 19 -9.33 -18.97 14.18
C HIS A 19 -10.36 -17.86 14.44
N GLN A 20 -10.44 -16.83 13.59
CA GLN A 20 -11.47 -15.78 13.68
C GLN A 20 -12.88 -16.32 13.39
N VAL A 21 -13.01 -17.30 12.49
CA VAL A 21 -14.27 -17.99 12.20
C VAL A 21 -14.69 -18.88 13.36
N GLU A 22 -13.76 -19.63 13.97
CA GLU A 22 -14.02 -20.44 15.18
C GLU A 22 -14.43 -19.58 16.39
N THR A 23 -13.86 -18.39 16.54
CA THR A 23 -14.15 -17.48 17.65
C THR A 23 -15.37 -16.58 17.42
N SER A 24 -16.10 -16.75 16.30
CA SER A 24 -17.28 -15.93 15.94
C SER A 24 -16.98 -14.43 15.78
N VAL A 25 -15.71 -14.05 15.58
CA VAL A 25 -15.26 -12.67 15.34
C VAL A 25 -15.21 -12.37 13.81
N ALA A 26 -15.56 -13.35 12.97
CA ALA A 26 -15.55 -13.23 11.52
C ALA A 26 -16.50 -12.11 11.02
N GLY A 27 -15.90 -11.01 10.56
CA GLY A 27 -16.58 -9.86 9.97
C GLY A 27 -16.01 -9.52 8.59
N ALA A 28 -16.38 -8.35 8.04
CA ALA A 28 -15.91 -7.89 6.72
C ALA A 28 -14.36 -7.81 6.62
N ALA A 29 -13.66 -7.60 7.75
CA ALA A 29 -12.21 -7.59 7.85
C ALA A 29 -11.56 -8.91 7.37
N THR A 30 -12.18 -10.06 7.66
CA THR A 30 -11.67 -11.40 7.32
C THR A 30 -11.65 -11.64 5.80
N THR A 31 -12.67 -11.11 5.10
CA THR A 31 -12.73 -11.13 3.62
C THR A 31 -11.71 -10.16 3.03
N GLY A 32 -11.52 -9.01 3.68
CA GLY A 32 -10.53 -8.01 3.28
C GLY A 32 -9.10 -8.58 3.28
N ASP A 33 -8.74 -9.29 4.34
CA ASP A 33 -7.41 -9.90 4.47
C ASP A 33 -7.13 -10.98 3.41
N LEU A 34 -8.14 -11.80 3.03
CA LEU A 34 -7.99 -12.78 1.94
C LEU A 34 -7.77 -12.11 0.59
N VAL A 35 -8.59 -11.11 0.27
CA VAL A 35 -8.48 -10.36 -0.98
C VAL A 35 -7.13 -9.68 -1.08
N LEU A 36 -6.67 -9.06 0.02
CA LEU A 36 -5.36 -8.44 0.11
C LEU A 36 -4.24 -9.47 -0.12
N THR A 37 -4.34 -10.63 0.53
CA THR A 37 -3.36 -11.71 0.41
C THR A 37 -3.27 -12.20 -1.03
N ILE A 38 -4.40 -12.55 -1.65
CA ILE A 38 -4.47 -13.03 -3.04
C ILE A 38 -3.91 -11.98 -4.00
N ALA A 39 -4.23 -10.71 -3.78
CA ALA A 39 -3.70 -9.61 -4.57
C ALA A 39 -2.18 -9.46 -4.45
N PHE A 40 -1.63 -9.56 -3.24
CA PHE A 40 -0.18 -9.58 -3.02
C PHE A 40 0.47 -10.78 -3.72
N CYS A 41 -0.15 -11.96 -3.67
CA CYS A 41 0.37 -13.15 -4.35
C CYS A 41 0.44 -12.94 -5.86
N ALA A 42 -0.66 -12.51 -6.47
CA ALA A 42 -0.74 -12.22 -7.90
C ALA A 42 0.29 -11.17 -8.29
N LEU A 43 0.52 -10.19 -7.42
CA LEU A 43 1.48 -9.13 -7.63
C LEU A 43 2.94 -9.59 -7.56
N PHE A 44 3.31 -10.34 -6.51
CA PHE A 44 4.65 -10.90 -6.39
C PHE A 44 4.96 -11.83 -7.56
N GLY A 45 3.98 -12.64 -7.99
CA GLY A 45 4.04 -13.43 -9.22
C GLY A 45 4.27 -12.57 -10.45
N PHE A 46 3.49 -11.50 -10.61
CA PHE A 46 3.67 -10.54 -11.69
C PHE A 46 5.08 -9.93 -11.70
N PHE A 47 5.60 -9.45 -10.57
CA PHE A 47 6.95 -8.88 -10.49
C PHE A 47 8.05 -9.92 -10.78
N ALA A 48 7.89 -11.16 -10.31
CA ALA A 48 8.81 -12.25 -10.61
C ALA A 48 8.80 -12.58 -12.11
N GLU A 49 7.64 -12.58 -12.76
CA GLU A 49 7.52 -12.75 -14.21
C GLU A 49 8.09 -11.56 -14.99
N MET A 50 7.93 -10.34 -14.48
CA MET A 50 8.59 -9.16 -15.08
C MET A 50 10.12 -9.24 -14.94
N LEU A 51 10.63 -9.76 -13.83
CA LEU A 51 12.06 -10.01 -13.62
C LEU A 51 12.58 -11.10 -14.56
N ARG A 52 11.83 -12.20 -14.73
CA ARG A 52 12.10 -13.25 -15.72
C ARG A 52 12.16 -12.71 -17.14
N ALA A 53 11.28 -11.77 -17.47
CA ALA A 53 11.29 -11.07 -18.75
C ALA A 53 12.42 -10.02 -18.89
N GLY A 54 13.41 -9.99 -17.98
CA GLY A 54 14.58 -9.11 -18.07
C GLY A 54 14.35 -7.67 -17.61
N ARG A 55 13.19 -7.34 -17.00
CA ARG A 55 12.86 -5.97 -16.56
C ARG A 55 13.44 -5.68 -15.18
N GLN A 56 14.51 -4.88 -15.12
CA GLN A 56 15.24 -4.54 -13.89
C GLN A 56 14.36 -3.86 -12.80
N TRP A 57 13.25 -3.23 -13.18
CA TRP A 57 12.31 -2.66 -12.21
C TRP A 57 11.58 -3.73 -11.38
N GLY A 58 11.38 -4.93 -11.93
CA GLY A 58 10.83 -6.06 -11.18
C GLY A 58 11.69 -6.39 -9.96
N ARG A 59 13.02 -6.32 -10.10
CA ARG A 59 13.95 -6.47 -8.97
C ARG A 59 13.80 -5.37 -7.93
N VAL A 60 13.77 -4.10 -8.34
CA VAL A 60 13.64 -2.96 -7.41
C VAL A 60 12.35 -3.07 -6.61
N LEU A 61 11.25 -3.43 -7.27
CA LEU A 61 9.95 -3.63 -6.64
C LEU A 61 9.96 -4.82 -5.67
N LEU A 62 10.48 -5.97 -6.10
CA LEU A 62 10.64 -7.12 -5.22
C LEU A 62 11.48 -6.77 -4.00
N THR A 63 12.58 -6.03 -4.16
CA THR A 63 13.39 -5.58 -3.02
C THR A 63 12.59 -4.70 -2.08
N ILE A 64 11.94 -3.64 -2.56
CA ILE A 64 11.17 -2.73 -1.71
C ILE A 64 10.07 -3.47 -0.95
N PHE A 65 9.25 -4.26 -1.65
CA PHE A 65 8.14 -4.97 -1.01
C PHE A 65 8.61 -6.10 -0.09
N THR A 66 9.68 -6.82 -0.43
CA THR A 66 10.24 -7.86 0.45
C THR A 66 10.86 -7.23 1.70
N SER A 67 11.58 -6.11 1.56
CA SER A 67 12.13 -5.38 2.71
C SER A 67 11.03 -4.80 3.61
N LEU A 68 9.97 -4.24 3.03
CA LEU A 68 8.82 -3.75 3.78
C LEU A 68 8.09 -4.89 4.50
N GLY A 69 7.89 -6.03 3.83
CA GLY A 69 7.34 -7.24 4.44
C GLY A 69 8.20 -7.75 5.61
N ILE A 70 9.52 -7.82 5.45
CA ILE A 70 10.46 -8.17 6.52
C ILE A 70 10.32 -7.21 7.71
N ALA A 71 10.20 -5.91 7.47
CA ALA A 71 10.05 -4.91 8.53
C ALA A 71 8.74 -5.10 9.30
N PHE A 72 7.61 -5.29 8.60
CA PHE A 72 6.31 -5.51 9.24
C PHE A 72 6.24 -6.85 9.99
N THR A 73 6.71 -7.95 9.37
CA THR A 73 6.74 -9.27 10.02
C THR A 73 7.70 -9.28 11.21
N GLY A 74 8.84 -8.59 11.11
CA GLY A 74 9.79 -8.42 12.22
C GLY A 74 9.20 -7.59 13.37
N ALA A 75 8.53 -6.47 13.07
CA ALA A 75 7.87 -5.65 14.07
C ALA A 75 6.76 -6.42 14.82
N GLY A 76 5.96 -7.21 14.08
CA GLY A 76 4.95 -8.10 14.66
C GLY A 76 5.54 -9.19 15.57
N LEU A 77 6.64 -9.80 15.16
CA LEU A 77 7.38 -10.79 15.99
C LEU A 77 7.96 -10.17 17.27
N LEU A 78 8.39 -8.90 17.21
CA LEU A 78 8.97 -8.19 18.35
C LEU A 78 7.93 -7.52 19.25
N GLN A 79 6.64 -7.58 18.91
CA GLN A 79 5.55 -6.88 19.62
C GLN A 79 5.74 -5.35 19.67
N ILE A 80 6.47 -4.74 18.73
CA ILE A 80 6.76 -3.28 18.68
C ILE A 80 5.72 -2.54 17.80
N GLY A 81 4.55 -3.15 17.57
CA GLY A 81 3.50 -2.67 16.69
C GLY A 81 3.20 -3.64 15.54
N GLY A 82 1.92 -3.83 15.25
CA GLY A 82 1.40 -4.87 14.36
C GLY A 82 0.41 -5.79 15.06
N ARG A 83 -0.37 -6.57 14.29
CA ARG A 83 -1.40 -7.47 14.82
C ARG A 83 -0.76 -8.53 15.74
N PRO A 84 -1.33 -8.82 16.92
CA PRO A 84 -0.76 -9.79 17.86
C PRO A 84 -0.77 -11.20 17.25
N LEU A 85 0.38 -11.90 17.33
CA LEU A 85 0.50 -13.28 16.87
C LEU A 85 -0.33 -14.19 17.79
N VAL A 86 -1.37 -14.82 17.24
CA VAL A 86 -2.31 -15.68 17.95
C VAL A 86 -1.74 -17.11 18.00
N GLY A 87 -0.75 -17.30 18.87
CA GLY A 87 -0.23 -18.63 19.25
C GLY A 87 1.04 -19.11 18.52
N PRO A 88 1.58 -20.28 18.94
CA PRO A 88 2.91 -20.75 18.55
C PRO A 88 3.03 -21.14 17.07
N LEU A 89 1.92 -21.59 16.43
CA LEU A 89 1.90 -21.91 15.01
C LEU A 89 2.03 -20.66 14.13
N GLN A 90 1.34 -19.58 14.48
CA GLN A 90 1.39 -18.31 13.73
C GLN A 90 2.75 -17.63 13.89
N GLY A 91 3.34 -17.70 15.10
CA GLY A 91 4.74 -17.32 15.33
C GLY A 91 5.71 -18.13 14.47
N GLY A 92 5.53 -19.46 14.38
CA GLY A 92 6.32 -20.33 13.52
C GLY A 92 6.21 -19.97 12.03
N LEU A 93 5.00 -19.72 11.54
CA LEU A 93 4.76 -19.31 10.15
C LEU A 93 5.35 -17.92 9.84
N ALA A 94 5.27 -16.98 10.79
CA ALA A 94 5.90 -15.67 10.68
C ALA A 94 7.44 -15.77 10.59
N VAL A 95 8.07 -16.63 11.41
CA VAL A 95 9.52 -16.89 11.34
C VAL A 95 9.90 -17.53 10.02
N VAL A 96 9.16 -18.55 9.56
CA VAL A 96 9.41 -19.18 8.24
C VAL A 96 9.28 -18.16 7.12
N SER A 97 8.25 -17.30 7.15
CA SER A 97 8.07 -16.22 6.18
C SER A 97 9.22 -15.21 6.20
N LEU A 98 9.67 -14.80 7.40
CA LEU A 98 10.80 -13.88 7.58
C LEU A 98 12.09 -14.47 7.01
N VAL A 99 12.43 -15.70 7.37
CA VAL A 99 13.64 -16.40 6.89
C VAL A 99 13.60 -16.55 5.37
N THR A 100 12.46 -16.97 4.82
CA THR A 100 12.31 -17.17 3.37
C THR A 100 12.38 -15.83 2.61
N SER A 101 11.87 -14.76 3.19
CA SER A 101 11.93 -13.40 2.64
C SER A 101 13.36 -12.84 2.65
N VAL A 102 14.09 -13.01 3.75
CA VAL A 102 15.51 -12.62 3.85
C VAL A 102 16.36 -13.42 2.86
N ALA A 103 16.17 -14.74 2.78
CA ALA A 103 16.86 -15.58 1.82
C ALA A 103 16.56 -15.17 0.37
N GLY A 104 15.29 -14.90 0.05
CA GLY A 104 14.87 -14.39 -1.26
C GLY A 104 15.53 -13.05 -1.60
N LEU A 105 15.61 -12.13 -0.64
CA LEU A 105 16.25 -10.83 -0.79
C LEU A 105 17.76 -10.95 -1.04
N VAL A 106 18.46 -11.81 -0.29
CA VAL A 106 19.90 -12.06 -0.50
C VAL A 106 20.14 -12.64 -1.89
N LEU A 107 19.38 -13.67 -2.28
CA LEU A 107 19.49 -14.33 -3.59
C LEU A 107 19.29 -13.37 -4.78
N LEU A 108 18.47 -12.33 -4.63
CA LEU A 108 18.26 -11.27 -5.63
C LEU A 108 19.52 -10.48 -5.97
N PHE A 109 20.53 -10.49 -5.09
CA PHE A 109 21.78 -9.74 -5.24
C PHE A 109 23.04 -10.63 -5.36
N VAL A 110 22.89 -11.95 -5.31
CA VAL A 110 24.02 -12.89 -5.47
C VAL A 110 24.69 -12.73 -6.85
N PRO A 111 26.02 -12.87 -6.97
CA PRO A 111 26.75 -12.71 -8.23
C PRO A 111 26.24 -13.57 -9.39
N SER A 112 25.72 -14.77 -9.14
CA SER A 112 25.09 -15.62 -10.17
C SER A 112 23.82 -15.00 -10.75
N ALA A 113 22.94 -14.48 -9.89
CA ALA A 113 21.71 -13.78 -10.30
C ALA A 113 22.03 -12.50 -11.09
N ASN A 114 23.04 -11.74 -10.65
CA ASN A 114 23.51 -10.54 -11.36
C ASN A 114 24.03 -10.87 -12.77
N ARG A 115 24.79 -11.96 -12.92
CA ARG A 115 25.29 -12.43 -14.21
C ARG A 115 24.18 -12.88 -15.14
N TRP A 116 23.24 -13.69 -14.64
CA TRP A 116 22.06 -14.11 -15.41
C TRP A 116 21.21 -12.92 -15.86
N MET A 117 20.96 -11.95 -14.98
CA MET A 117 20.21 -10.74 -15.34
C MET A 117 20.94 -9.86 -16.37
N ALA A 118 22.27 -9.84 -16.35
CA ALA A 118 23.04 -9.14 -17.36
C ALA A 118 22.90 -9.80 -18.74
N GLN A 119 22.74 -11.13 -18.78
CA GLN A 119 22.53 -11.91 -20.01
C GLN A 119 21.07 -11.82 -20.51
N VAL A 120 20.08 -11.86 -19.61
CA VAL A 120 18.64 -11.79 -19.93
C VAL A 120 18.15 -10.34 -20.11
N ARG A 121 19.05 -9.35 -20.15
CA ARG A 121 18.72 -7.97 -20.59
C ARG A 121 18.32 -7.99 -22.07
N GLY A 122 17.10 -8.43 -22.34
CA GLY A 122 16.50 -8.40 -23.66
C GLY A 122 16.26 -6.95 -24.11
N THR A 123 16.43 -6.71 -25.40
CA THR A 123 16.23 -5.45 -26.12
C THR A 123 14.79 -4.88 -26.01
N ALA A 124 13.86 -5.59 -25.35
CA ALA A 124 12.44 -5.25 -25.27
C ALA A 124 12.15 -4.15 -24.22
N ARG A 125 12.30 -2.89 -24.65
CA ARG A 125 12.18 -1.68 -23.82
C ARG A 125 10.75 -1.28 -23.40
N THR A 126 9.68 -1.97 -23.81
CA THR A 126 8.31 -1.44 -23.62
C THR A 126 7.24 -2.51 -23.42
N ILE A 127 6.34 -2.31 -22.45
CA ILE A 127 5.10 -3.09 -22.31
C ILE A 127 4.25 -2.94 -23.60
N PRO A 128 3.65 -4.02 -24.13
CA PRO A 128 2.75 -3.95 -25.29
C PRO A 128 1.64 -2.89 -25.09
N GLN A 129 1.27 -2.17 -26.14
CA GLN A 129 0.36 -1.03 -26.04
C GLN A 129 -0.98 -1.35 -25.36
N ARG A 130 -1.54 -2.55 -25.61
CA ARG A 130 -2.79 -3.02 -24.98
C ARG A 130 -2.65 -3.17 -23.47
N MET A 131 -1.60 -3.85 -23.02
CA MET A 131 -1.30 -4.06 -21.60
C MET A 131 -0.92 -2.73 -20.90
N ARG A 132 -0.24 -1.81 -21.60
CA ARG A 132 0.01 -0.45 -21.09
C ARG A 132 -1.30 0.31 -20.83
N LYS A 133 -2.26 0.23 -21.76
CA LYS A 133 -3.58 0.86 -21.59
C LYS A 133 -4.34 0.24 -20.42
N ALA A 134 -4.38 -1.09 -20.34
CA ALA A 134 -5.05 -1.79 -19.23
C ALA A 134 -4.47 -1.39 -17.87
N VAL A 135 -3.15 -1.48 -17.69
CA VAL A 135 -2.49 -1.09 -16.41
C VAL A 135 -2.71 0.39 -16.10
N LEU A 136 -2.70 1.27 -17.11
CA LEU A 136 -2.97 2.69 -16.91
C LEU A 136 -4.42 2.94 -16.49
N THR A 137 -5.39 2.28 -17.13
CA THR A 137 -6.81 2.39 -16.78
C THR A 137 -7.05 1.88 -15.36
N THR A 138 -6.48 0.72 -15.00
CA THR A 138 -6.54 0.18 -13.63
C THR A 138 -5.93 1.15 -12.64
N HIS A 139 -4.73 1.70 -12.91
CA HIS A 139 -4.10 2.69 -12.06
C HIS A 139 -4.98 3.93 -11.84
N VAL A 140 -5.58 4.46 -12.91
CA VAL A 140 -6.46 5.63 -12.84
C VAL A 140 -7.72 5.30 -12.05
N ALA A 141 -8.38 4.17 -12.32
CA ALA A 141 -9.58 3.75 -11.60
C ALA A 141 -9.33 3.61 -10.09
N ILE A 142 -8.25 2.94 -9.70
CA ILE A 142 -7.85 2.82 -8.29
C ILE A 142 -7.52 4.18 -7.69
N SER A 143 -6.79 5.05 -8.40
CA SER A 143 -6.42 6.37 -7.89
C SER A 143 -7.63 7.27 -7.67
N VAL A 144 -8.61 7.22 -8.58
CA VAL A 144 -9.88 7.97 -8.45
C VAL A 144 -10.71 7.39 -7.30
N GLY A 145 -10.77 6.07 -7.17
CA GLY A 145 -11.43 5.41 -6.05
C GLY A 145 -10.81 5.81 -4.70
N TRP A 146 -9.48 5.84 -4.62
CA TRP A 146 -8.78 6.28 -3.41
C TRP A 146 -9.03 7.76 -3.08
N LEU A 147 -9.03 8.64 -4.10
CA LEU A 147 -9.39 10.05 -3.93
C LEU A 147 -10.83 10.21 -3.42
N GLY A 148 -11.79 9.48 -4.00
CA GLY A 148 -13.18 9.49 -3.56
C GLY A 148 -13.36 8.99 -2.14
N LEU A 149 -12.68 7.90 -1.78
CA LEU A 149 -12.67 7.34 -0.43
C LEU A 149 -12.18 8.36 0.60
N VAL A 150 -11.01 8.97 0.36
CA VAL A 150 -10.44 9.99 1.28
C VAL A 150 -11.33 11.23 1.34
N THR A 151 -11.97 11.62 0.24
CA THR A 151 -12.94 12.73 0.22
C THR A 151 -14.16 12.42 1.10
N GLY A 152 -14.71 11.21 1.00
CA GLY A 152 -15.82 10.76 1.85
C GLY A 152 -15.42 10.72 3.33
N MET A 153 -14.26 10.16 3.65
CA MET A 153 -13.73 10.11 5.01
C MET A 153 -13.46 11.51 5.59
N PHE A 154 -13.02 12.46 4.76
CA PHE A 154 -12.93 13.86 5.17
C PHE A 154 -14.31 14.46 5.47
N ALA A 155 -15.31 14.23 4.62
CA ALA A 155 -16.67 14.71 4.87
C ALA A 155 -17.26 14.12 6.16
N MET A 156 -17.08 12.81 6.39
CA MET A 156 -17.55 12.13 7.61
C MET A 156 -16.83 12.60 8.87
N SER A 157 -15.53 12.86 8.82
CA SER A 157 -14.79 13.39 9.98
C SER A 157 -15.25 14.80 10.36
N VAL A 158 -15.49 15.67 9.38
CA VAL A 158 -16.08 17.00 9.62
C VAL A 158 -17.51 16.87 10.16
N ALA A 159 -18.34 16.00 9.59
CA ALA A 159 -19.71 15.78 10.06
C ALA A 159 -19.74 15.24 11.50
N GLY A 160 -18.88 14.28 11.82
CA GLY A 160 -18.72 13.72 13.17
C GLY A 160 -18.22 14.74 14.18
N ALA A 161 -17.33 15.66 13.79
CA ALA A 161 -16.83 16.72 14.67
C ALA A 161 -17.81 17.89 14.88
N THR A 162 -18.82 18.02 14.01
CA THR A 162 -19.73 19.18 14.01
C THR A 162 -21.15 18.85 14.46
N THR A 163 -21.58 17.59 14.37
CA THR A 163 -22.92 17.17 14.77
C THR A 163 -23.17 17.30 16.28
N GLY A 164 -24.42 17.60 16.64
CA GLY A 164 -24.92 17.57 18.02
C GLY A 164 -25.62 16.26 18.40
N SER A 165 -25.77 15.31 17.45
CA SER A 165 -26.43 14.02 17.70
C SER A 165 -25.40 12.92 17.97
N ALA A 166 -25.56 12.22 19.10
CA ALA A 166 -24.71 11.08 19.48
C ALA A 166 -24.79 9.95 18.46
N GLU A 167 -26.02 9.65 18.02
CA GLU A 167 -26.30 8.62 17.05
C GLU A 167 -25.62 8.92 15.71
N GLN A 168 -25.71 10.16 15.25
CA GLN A 168 -25.08 10.56 13.99
C GLN A 168 -23.55 10.55 14.09
N GLN A 169 -22.98 11.00 15.20
CA GLN A 169 -21.53 10.97 15.43
C GLN A 169 -20.99 9.53 15.41
N ALA A 170 -21.67 8.63 16.13
CA ALA A 170 -21.33 7.22 16.16
C ALA A 170 -21.42 6.57 14.77
N ALA A 171 -22.47 6.89 14.01
CA ALA A 171 -22.65 6.36 12.65
C ALA A 171 -21.49 6.78 11.72
N MET A 172 -21.03 8.04 11.80
CA MET A 172 -19.91 8.52 10.98
C MET A 172 -18.60 7.77 11.31
N TYR A 173 -18.24 7.65 12.59
CA TYR A 173 -16.97 7.04 12.99
C TYR A 173 -16.94 5.53 12.77
N ARG A 174 -18.06 4.83 12.97
CA ARG A 174 -18.19 3.40 12.65
C ARG A 174 -18.09 3.14 11.15
N THR A 175 -18.75 3.98 10.33
CA THR A 175 -18.65 3.87 8.87
C THR A 175 -17.22 4.16 8.39
N MET A 176 -16.53 5.11 9.01
CA MET A 176 -15.13 5.38 8.71
C MET A 176 -14.21 4.20 9.07
N SER A 177 -14.42 3.54 10.21
CA SER A 177 -13.68 2.31 10.57
C SER A 177 -13.90 1.21 9.54
N LEU A 178 -15.15 0.96 9.13
CA LEU A 178 -15.45 -0.02 8.08
C LEU A 178 -14.73 0.28 6.76
N LEU A 179 -14.73 1.55 6.33
CA LEU A 179 -14.07 1.98 5.10
C LEU A 179 -12.54 1.91 5.18
N ASP A 180 -11.99 2.21 6.34
CA ASP A 180 -10.57 2.14 6.62
C ASP A 180 -10.06 0.69 6.54
N GLU A 181 -10.75 -0.22 7.22
CA GLU A 181 -10.45 -1.66 7.24
C GLU A 181 -10.57 -2.30 5.86
N ILE A 182 -11.64 -1.99 5.12
CA ILE A 182 -11.89 -2.65 3.83
C ILE A 182 -11.09 -1.99 2.70
N PHE A 183 -11.10 -0.66 2.60
CA PHE A 183 -10.68 0.02 1.38
C PHE A 183 -9.43 0.89 1.53
N LEU A 184 -9.19 1.56 2.66
CA LEU A 184 -8.11 2.56 2.73
C LEU A 184 -6.74 1.91 2.56
N GLY A 185 -6.50 0.80 3.26
CA GLY A 185 -5.28 0.00 3.11
C GLY A 185 -5.13 -0.57 1.69
N MET A 186 -6.19 -1.15 1.12
CA MET A 186 -6.15 -1.77 -0.21
C MET A 186 -5.89 -0.76 -1.32
N THR A 187 -6.66 0.32 -1.36
CA THR A 187 -6.62 1.29 -2.45
C THR A 187 -5.30 2.04 -2.51
N SER A 188 -4.72 2.41 -1.36
CA SER A 188 -3.38 3.04 -1.28
C SER A 188 -2.27 2.11 -1.78
N MET A 189 -2.29 0.84 -1.37
CA MET A 189 -1.38 -0.20 -1.86
C MET A 189 -1.49 -0.37 -3.37
N PHE A 190 -2.70 -0.63 -3.88
CA PHE A 190 -2.93 -0.84 -5.30
C PHE A 190 -2.55 0.38 -6.14
N ALA A 191 -2.79 1.60 -5.65
CA ALA A 191 -2.38 2.84 -6.33
C ALA A 191 -0.85 2.93 -6.45
N LEU A 192 -0.12 2.64 -5.37
CA LEU A 192 1.34 2.62 -5.36
C LEU A 192 1.89 1.59 -6.36
N ILE A 193 1.37 0.37 -6.27
CA ILE A 193 1.78 -0.78 -7.08
C ILE A 193 1.59 -0.52 -8.57
N THR A 194 0.37 -0.12 -8.95
CA THR A 194 0.03 0.17 -10.34
C THR A 194 0.79 1.39 -10.84
N GLY A 195 1.03 2.40 -10.00
CA GLY A 195 1.83 3.57 -10.32
C GLY A 195 3.29 3.23 -10.62
N ILE A 196 3.91 2.34 -9.84
CA ILE A 196 5.26 1.89 -10.14
C ILE A 196 5.27 1.07 -11.43
N THR A 197 4.30 0.18 -11.63
CA THR A 197 4.19 -0.62 -12.87
C THR A 197 4.08 0.26 -14.11
N VAL A 198 3.23 1.31 -14.08
CA VAL A 198 3.10 2.30 -15.16
C VAL A 198 4.43 3.04 -15.37
N SER A 199 5.07 3.54 -14.32
CA SER A 199 6.29 4.33 -14.45
C SER A 199 7.49 3.52 -14.95
N ALA A 200 7.63 2.28 -14.49
CA ALA A 200 8.69 1.34 -14.83
C ALA A 200 8.52 0.73 -16.23
N GLY A 201 7.27 0.42 -16.60
CA GLY A 201 6.92 -0.25 -17.85
C GLY A 201 6.83 0.65 -19.08
N THR A 202 6.99 1.96 -18.89
CA THR A 202 6.86 2.95 -19.95
C THR A 202 8.12 3.79 -20.10
N LYS A 203 8.19 4.55 -21.20
CA LYS A 203 9.30 5.48 -21.50
C LYS A 203 9.57 6.53 -20.40
N TRP A 204 8.67 6.67 -19.43
CA TRP A 204 8.73 7.69 -18.39
C TRP A 204 9.81 7.39 -17.36
N GLY A 205 9.94 6.14 -16.89
CA GLY A 205 10.88 5.67 -15.86
C GLY A 205 10.69 6.33 -14.48
N LEU A 206 10.63 5.54 -13.39
CA LEU A 206 10.33 6.00 -12.03
C LEU A 206 11.19 7.19 -11.56
N MET A 207 12.49 7.16 -11.85
CA MET A 207 13.45 8.20 -11.45
C MET A 207 13.98 9.05 -12.62
N ARG A 208 13.40 8.93 -13.82
CA ARG A 208 13.86 9.68 -15.00
C ARG A 208 13.19 11.04 -15.12
N ARG A 209 12.02 11.23 -14.52
CA ARG A 209 11.30 12.52 -14.51
C ARG A 209 10.94 12.93 -13.10
N ARG A 210 11.21 14.20 -12.78
CA ARG A 210 11.00 14.75 -11.44
C ARG A 210 9.55 14.61 -10.98
N TRP A 211 8.58 14.85 -11.87
CA TRP A 211 7.16 14.73 -11.54
C TRP A 211 6.73 13.31 -11.16
N VAL A 212 7.34 12.27 -11.75
CA VAL A 212 7.07 10.86 -11.41
C VAL A 212 7.64 10.55 -10.03
N THR A 213 8.86 11.01 -9.76
CA THR A 213 9.54 10.81 -8.48
C THR A 213 8.80 11.53 -7.34
N VAL A 214 8.36 12.78 -7.55
CA VAL A 214 7.56 13.52 -6.57
C VAL A 214 6.28 12.78 -6.23
N LYS A 215 5.50 12.33 -7.24
CA LYS A 215 4.29 11.55 -7.01
C LYS A 215 4.55 10.28 -6.21
N PHE A 216 5.64 9.57 -6.51
CA PHE A 216 6.00 8.36 -5.79
C PHE A 216 6.23 8.64 -4.29
N PHE A 217 7.04 9.65 -3.96
CA PHE A 217 7.30 10.00 -2.56
C PHE A 217 6.08 10.58 -1.85
N VAL A 218 5.26 11.40 -2.53
CA VAL A 218 4.02 11.91 -1.96
C VAL A 218 3.02 10.77 -1.73
N THR A 219 2.90 9.80 -2.64
CA THR A 219 2.06 8.60 -2.46
C THR A 219 2.50 7.82 -1.22
N MET A 220 3.80 7.62 -1.06
CA MET A 220 4.36 6.94 0.10
C MET A 220 4.10 7.72 1.41
N GLY A 221 4.23 9.04 1.39
CA GLY A 221 3.90 9.91 2.53
C GLY A 221 2.42 9.85 2.92
N VAL A 222 1.51 9.94 1.95
CA VAL A 222 0.05 9.82 2.19
C VAL A 222 -0.30 8.44 2.75
N MET A 223 0.35 7.40 2.25
CA MET A 223 0.15 6.04 2.74
C MET A 223 0.64 5.86 4.18
N MET A 224 1.83 6.39 4.51
CA MET A 224 2.33 6.39 5.89
C MET A 224 1.43 7.22 6.82
N LEU A 225 0.90 8.35 6.35
CA LEU A 225 -0.10 9.14 7.09
C LEU A 225 -1.38 8.34 7.32
N GLY A 226 -1.84 7.59 6.31
CA GLY A 226 -2.99 6.69 6.41
C GLY A 226 -2.82 5.66 7.54
N PHE A 227 -1.78 4.83 7.44
CA PHE A 227 -1.55 3.74 8.40
C PHE A 227 -1.09 4.22 9.78
N GLY A 228 -0.25 5.27 9.84
CA GLY A 228 0.37 5.71 11.09
C GLY A 228 -0.44 6.70 11.89
N VAL A 229 -1.35 7.45 11.24
CA VAL A 229 -2.06 8.57 11.88
C VAL A 229 -3.56 8.43 11.72
N ILE A 230 -4.07 8.35 10.49
CA ILE A 230 -5.51 8.32 10.22
C ILE A 230 -6.16 7.08 10.85
N HIS A 231 -5.55 5.90 10.66
CA HIS A 231 -6.01 4.65 11.26
C HIS A 231 -6.10 4.74 12.79
N GLN A 232 -5.09 5.33 13.44
CA GLN A 232 -5.06 5.47 14.90
C GLN A 232 -6.18 6.39 15.40
N TYR A 233 -6.43 7.52 14.72
CA TYR A 233 -7.54 8.41 15.09
C TYR A 233 -8.91 7.77 14.88
N ILE A 234 -9.06 6.90 13.88
CA ILE A 234 -10.31 6.18 13.63
C ILE A 234 -10.57 5.17 14.76
N LEU A 235 -9.54 4.45 15.21
CA LEU A 235 -9.66 3.53 16.36
C LEU A 235 -10.02 4.30 17.62
N GLU A 236 -9.28 5.35 17.95
CA GLU A 236 -9.51 6.19 19.13
C GLU A 236 -10.93 6.80 19.12
N ALA A 237 -11.41 7.26 17.96
CA ALA A 237 -12.76 7.79 17.83
C ALA A 237 -13.85 6.74 18.08
N ASN A 238 -13.65 5.50 17.61
CA ASN A 238 -14.60 4.42 17.82
C ASN A 238 -14.60 3.95 19.28
N GLU A 239 -13.43 3.80 19.91
CA GLU A 239 -13.31 3.45 21.33
C GLU A 239 -14.03 4.46 22.23
N LEU A 240 -13.85 5.76 21.96
CA LEU A 240 -14.54 6.82 22.70
C LEU A 240 -16.07 6.77 22.53
N VAL A 241 -16.54 6.48 21.31
CA VAL A 241 -17.98 6.32 21.04
C VAL A 241 -18.54 5.09 21.77
N GLU A 242 -17.82 3.98 21.77
CA GLU A 242 -18.23 2.75 22.47
C GLU A 242 -18.23 2.91 23.99
N ALA A 243 -17.30 3.69 24.53
CA ALA A 243 -17.26 4.07 25.94
C ALA A 243 -18.37 5.06 26.34
N GLY A 244 -19.20 5.52 25.40
CA GLY A 244 -20.30 6.45 25.67
C GLY A 244 -19.83 7.87 25.96
N ALA A 245 -18.69 8.30 25.39
CA ALA A 245 -18.19 9.65 25.56
C ALA A 245 -19.22 10.69 25.10
N ALA A 246 -19.31 11.80 25.84
CA ALA A 246 -20.28 12.85 25.58
C ALA A 246 -20.08 13.46 24.19
N VAL A 247 -21.20 13.70 23.49
CA VAL A 247 -21.19 14.35 22.18
C VAL A 247 -20.51 15.70 22.27
N ARG A 248 -19.53 15.93 21.40
CA ARG A 248 -18.68 17.13 21.42
C ARG A 248 -17.97 17.35 22.76
N GLY A 249 -17.72 16.29 23.52
CA GLY A 249 -16.79 16.29 24.63
C GLY A 249 -15.37 16.63 24.16
N ALA A 250 -14.52 17.07 25.08
CA ALA A 250 -13.18 17.56 24.77
C ALA A 250 -12.34 16.55 23.97
N GLU A 251 -12.35 15.27 24.38
CA GLU A 251 -11.61 14.19 23.70
C GLU A 251 -12.17 13.91 22.29
N LEU A 252 -13.49 13.72 22.15
CA LEU A 252 -14.13 13.46 20.86
C LEU A 252 -13.92 14.61 19.86
N ASN A 253 -13.95 15.86 20.32
CA ASN A 253 -13.64 17.01 19.48
C ASN A 253 -12.17 17.03 19.06
N ARG A 254 -11.24 16.77 19.99
CA ARG A 254 -9.81 16.71 19.69
C ARG A 254 -9.52 15.67 18.61
N VAL A 255 -10.05 14.45 18.78
CA VAL A 255 -9.87 13.36 17.81
C VAL A 255 -10.55 13.67 16.49
N GLY A 256 -11.81 14.12 16.51
CA GLY A 256 -12.56 14.46 15.30
C GLY A 256 -11.87 15.53 14.43
N TRP A 257 -11.36 16.60 15.04
CA TRP A 257 -10.63 17.65 14.31
C TRP A 257 -9.24 17.21 13.86
N SER A 258 -8.53 16.39 14.65
CA SER A 258 -7.23 15.83 14.24
C SER A 258 -7.37 14.87 13.05
N MET A 259 -8.43 14.06 13.07
CA MET A 259 -8.82 13.19 11.97
C MET A 259 -9.21 14.00 10.73
N ALA A 260 -10.02 15.06 10.87
CA ALA A 260 -10.38 15.93 9.76
C ALA A 260 -9.16 16.64 9.15
N GLY A 261 -8.23 17.14 9.98
CA GLY A 261 -7.00 17.78 9.53
C GLY A 261 -6.08 16.83 8.77
N SER A 262 -5.89 15.61 9.27
CA SER A 262 -5.09 14.58 8.59
C SER A 262 -5.73 14.09 7.30
N ALA A 263 -7.06 13.88 7.27
CA ALA A 263 -7.80 13.56 6.04
C ALA A 263 -7.74 14.70 5.01
N ALA A 264 -7.81 15.96 5.43
CA ALA A 264 -7.64 17.12 4.56
C ALA A 264 -6.24 17.17 3.95
N LEU A 265 -5.19 16.91 4.74
CA LEU A 265 -3.82 16.84 4.25
C LEU A 265 -3.65 15.72 3.20
N ALA A 266 -4.24 14.54 3.44
CA ALA A 266 -4.24 13.43 2.49
C ALA A 266 -4.98 13.81 1.19
N LEU A 267 -6.17 14.43 1.30
CA LEU A 267 -6.98 14.89 0.18
C LEU A 267 -6.22 15.91 -0.68
N CYS A 268 -5.69 16.97 -0.05
CA CYS A 268 -4.87 17.98 -0.72
C CYS A 268 -3.65 17.35 -1.43
N SER A 269 -3.02 16.35 -0.80
CA SER A 269 -1.90 15.63 -1.41
C SER A 269 -2.30 14.82 -2.64
N LEU A 270 -3.47 14.16 -2.61
CA LEU A 270 -4.02 13.40 -3.75
C LEU A 270 -4.42 14.34 -4.91
N VAL A 271 -5.04 15.48 -4.60
CA VAL A 271 -5.36 16.53 -5.58
C VAL A 271 -4.09 17.10 -6.20
N PHE A 272 -3.08 17.42 -5.38
CA PHE A 272 -1.76 17.86 -5.84
C PHE A 272 -1.13 16.84 -6.79
N MET A 273 -1.13 15.55 -6.43
CA MET A 273 -0.62 14.49 -7.31
C MET A 273 -1.41 14.38 -8.61
N THR A 274 -2.71 14.63 -8.59
CA THR A 274 -3.56 14.67 -9.78
C THR A 274 -3.17 15.83 -10.68
N ALA A 275 -3.02 17.03 -10.14
CA ALA A 275 -2.55 18.21 -10.87
C ALA A 275 -1.16 18.01 -11.48
N VAL A 276 -0.21 17.46 -10.70
CA VAL A 276 1.13 17.10 -11.18
C VAL A 276 1.08 16.08 -12.33
N SER A 277 0.08 15.18 -12.34
CA SER A 277 -0.15 14.22 -13.43
C SER A 277 -0.48 14.89 -14.75
N THR A 278 -1.32 15.92 -14.66
CA THR A 278 -1.93 16.57 -15.81
C THR A 278 -0.98 17.62 -16.38
N TYR A 279 -0.49 18.51 -15.53
CA TYR A 279 0.34 19.65 -15.94
C TYR A 279 1.82 19.28 -16.16
N LYS A 280 2.30 18.19 -15.52
CA LYS A 280 3.70 17.69 -15.64
C LYS A 280 4.75 18.83 -15.57
N PRO A 281 4.73 19.67 -14.53
CA PRO A 281 5.44 20.95 -14.53
C PRO A 281 6.97 20.85 -14.55
N TRP A 282 7.54 19.64 -14.36
CA TRP A 282 8.98 19.45 -14.21
C TRP A 282 9.62 18.56 -15.28
N GLY A 283 10.79 19.01 -15.76
CA GLY A 283 11.63 18.31 -16.74
C GLY A 283 12.33 17.03 -16.23
N PRO A 284 13.22 16.44 -17.06
CA PRO A 284 13.91 15.20 -16.75
C PRO A 284 14.91 15.35 -15.59
N THR A 285 15.11 14.27 -14.82
CA THR A 285 16.10 14.21 -13.73
C THR A 285 17.54 14.13 -14.28
N ARG A 286 18.55 14.30 -13.41
CA ARG A 286 19.98 14.13 -13.76
C ARG A 286 20.24 12.75 -14.40
N TRP A 287 19.59 11.69 -13.90
CA TRP A 287 19.66 10.34 -14.47
C TRP A 287 18.93 10.20 -15.80
N GLY A 288 17.79 10.88 -15.97
CA GLY A 288 17.07 10.95 -17.25
C GLY A 288 17.93 11.56 -18.36
N ARG A 289 18.62 12.67 -18.06
CA ARG A 289 19.49 13.38 -19.02
C ARG A 289 20.69 12.55 -19.50
N ARG A 290 21.36 11.84 -18.59
CA ARG A 290 22.51 10.95 -18.91
C ARG A 290 22.13 9.77 -19.82
N HIS A 291 20.86 9.37 -19.80
CA HIS A 291 20.38 8.24 -20.59
C HIS A 291 20.04 8.65 -22.04
N THR A 292 19.48 9.85 -22.23
CA THR A 292 19.27 10.46 -23.56
C THR A 292 20.58 10.78 -24.25
N SER A 293 21.59 11.29 -23.53
CA SER A 293 22.91 11.57 -24.13
C SER A 293 23.65 10.31 -24.58
N LYS A 294 23.40 9.16 -23.97
CA LYS A 294 23.95 7.85 -24.37
C LYS A 294 23.22 7.19 -25.56
N THR A 295 22.05 7.69 -25.94
CA THR A 295 21.29 7.18 -27.11
C THR A 295 21.43 8.08 -28.34
N ALA A 296 22.01 9.27 -28.18
CA ALA A 296 22.31 10.23 -29.25
C ALA A 296 23.80 10.19 -29.69
N ARG A 297 24.61 9.35 -29.05
CA ARG A 297 25.93 8.88 -29.53
C ARG A 297 25.76 7.46 -30.00
#